data_AF-A0A962E3Z3-F1
#
_entry.id   AF-A0A962E3Z3-F1
#
_cell.length_a   1.000
_cell.length_b   1.000
_cell.length_c   1.000
_cell.angle_alpha   90.00
_cell.angle_beta   90.00
_cell.angle_gamma   90.00
#
_symmetry.space_group_name_H-M   'P 1'
#
loop_
_entity.id
_entity.type
_entity.pdbx_description
1 polymer ?
#
loop_
_entity_poly.entity_id
_entity_poly.type
_entity_poly.pdbx_seq_one_letter_code
_entity_poly.pdbx_strand_id
1 'polypeptide(L)'
;MKLLAKTLAFGRSWMLRRQLGEVEKAIDMLNAEQRRALHALTQREFSAASKLEIPHFYCSEGHDRYAPWGRGTEVAMERVRSGNQTLVLRGLALWMAVAYHETKDVGYTQIEALHRRVLRSVRRLRESVEGRRAVRSELSVASAV
;
A
#
# COMPACT_ATOMS: atom_id res chain seq x y z
N MET A 1 10.35 -29.38 3.96
CA MET A 1 10.45 -27.91 4.04
C MET A 1 9.87 -27.15 2.84
N LYS A 2 10.14 -27.53 1.57
CA LYS A 2 9.65 -26.79 0.38
C LYS A 2 8.13 -26.73 0.24
N LEU A 3 7.41 -27.81 0.60
CA LEU A 3 5.94 -27.84 0.54
C LEU A 3 5.30 -26.92 1.60
N LEU A 4 5.81 -26.94 2.83
CA LEU A 4 5.35 -26.05 3.92
C LEU A 4 5.59 -24.56 3.59
N ALA A 5 6.76 -24.23 3.04
CA ALA A 5 7.05 -22.86 2.61
C ALA A 5 6.10 -22.40 1.48
N LYS A 6 5.76 -23.30 0.55
CA LYS A 6 4.80 -23.01 -0.54
C LYS A 6 3.37 -22.85 -0.04
N THR A 7 2.91 -23.67 0.91
CA THR A 7 1.56 -23.52 1.48
C THR A 7 1.42 -22.24 2.30
N LEU A 8 2.45 -21.90 3.07
CA LEU A 8 2.55 -20.64 3.80
C LEU A 8 2.55 -19.44 2.84
N ALA A 9 3.37 -19.46 1.80
CA ALA A 9 3.40 -18.41 0.78
C ALA A 9 2.06 -18.28 0.03
N PHE A 10 1.38 -19.40 -0.25
CA PHE A 10 0.05 -19.38 -0.86
C PHE A 10 -0.98 -18.70 0.05
N GLY A 11 -1.06 -19.11 1.32
CA GLY A 11 -1.96 -18.51 2.31
C GLY A 11 -1.72 -17.00 2.45
N ARG A 12 -0.45 -16.59 2.53
CA ARG A 12 -0.07 -15.17 2.57
C ARG A 12 -0.51 -14.43 1.30
N SER A 13 -0.28 -15.00 0.12
CA SER A 13 -0.70 -14.40 -1.15
C SER A 13 -2.22 -14.23 -1.27
N TRP A 14 -2.99 -15.17 -0.71
CA TRP A 14 -4.44 -15.11 -0.70
C TRP A 14 -4.94 -14.02 0.26
N MET A 15 -4.35 -13.95 1.46
CA MET A 15 -4.65 -12.92 2.44
C MET A 15 -4.36 -11.51 1.89
N LEU A 16 -3.18 -11.29 1.31
CA LEU A 16 -2.81 -10.00 0.72
C LEU A 16 -3.73 -9.62 -0.45
N ARG A 17 -4.16 -10.60 -1.27
CA ARG A 17 -5.13 -10.35 -2.35
C ARG A 17 -6.48 -9.87 -1.81
N ARG A 18 -6.97 -10.48 -0.73
CA ARG A 18 -8.21 -10.06 -0.07
C ARG A 18 -8.07 -8.64 0.48
N GLN A 19 -6.99 -8.38 1.22
CA GLN A 19 -6.72 -7.06 1.79
C GLN A 19 -6.57 -5.99 0.70
N LEU A 20 -5.91 -6.29 -0.41
CA LEU A 20 -5.79 -5.36 -1.54
C LEU A 20 -7.15 -4.94 -2.10
N GLY A 21 -8.11 -5.87 -2.18
CA GLY A 21 -9.47 -5.56 -2.59
C GLY A 21 -10.18 -4.61 -1.61
N GLU A 22 -9.95 -4.75 -0.30
CA GLU A 22 -10.47 -3.82 0.72
C GLU A 22 -9.80 -2.45 0.62
N VAL A 23 -8.48 -2.42 0.43
CA VAL A 23 -7.69 -1.19 0.26
C VAL A 23 -8.11 -0.42 -0.98
N GLU A 24 -8.28 -1.08 -2.12
CA GLU A 24 -8.75 -0.44 -3.36
C GLU A 24 -10.15 0.17 -3.16
N LYS A 25 -11.09 -0.57 -2.55
CA LYS A 25 -12.42 -0.04 -2.23
C LYS A 25 -12.36 1.19 -1.31
N ALA A 26 -11.53 1.14 -0.29
CA ALA A 26 -11.36 2.26 0.63
C ALA A 26 -10.76 3.49 -0.08
N ILE A 27 -9.78 3.29 -0.98
CA ILE A 27 -9.22 4.37 -1.81
C ILE A 27 -10.29 4.96 -2.73
N ASP A 28 -11.16 4.13 -3.30
CA ASP A 28 -12.22 4.58 -4.20
C ASP A 28 -13.24 5.49 -3.51
N MET A 29 -13.51 5.25 -2.22
CA MET A 29 -14.38 6.08 -1.39
C MET A 29 -13.77 7.43 -0.98
N LEU A 30 -12.47 7.65 -1.20
CA LEU A 30 -11.80 8.89 -0.80
C LEU A 30 -12.13 10.05 -1.73
N ASN A 31 -12.36 11.22 -1.12
CA ASN A 31 -12.50 12.48 -1.84
C ASN A 31 -11.14 13.01 -2.36
N ALA A 32 -11.18 14.16 -3.03
CA ALA A 32 -10.01 14.79 -3.65
C ALA A 32 -8.86 15.06 -2.69
N GLU A 33 -9.19 15.67 -1.56
CA GLU A 33 -8.24 16.11 -0.56
C GLU A 33 -7.62 14.91 0.15
N GLN A 34 -8.45 13.95 0.53
CA GLN A 34 -8.03 12.70 1.14
C GLN A 34 -7.08 11.90 0.24
N ARG A 35 -7.30 11.86 -1.09
CA ARG A 35 -6.37 11.22 -2.03
C ARG A 35 -5.01 11.93 -2.09
N ARG A 36 -4.96 13.26 -2.00
CA ARG A 36 -3.69 14.02 -1.91
C ARG A 36 -2.96 13.71 -0.61
N ALA A 37 -3.67 13.72 0.51
CA ALA A 37 -3.12 13.38 1.81
C ALA A 37 -2.59 11.93 1.82
N LEU A 38 -3.37 10.99 1.29
CA LEU A 38 -2.96 9.59 1.14
C LEU A 38 -1.69 9.47 0.29
N HIS A 39 -1.62 10.16 -0.85
CA HIS A 39 -0.45 10.12 -1.71
C HIS A 39 0.81 10.60 -0.98
N ALA A 40 0.73 11.73 -0.26
CA ALA A 40 1.86 12.25 0.52
C ALA A 40 2.28 11.29 1.65
N LEU A 41 1.31 10.70 2.36
CA LEU A 41 1.59 9.68 3.39
C LEU A 41 2.25 8.45 2.78
N THR A 42 1.73 7.96 1.66
CA THR A 42 2.26 6.81 0.93
C THR A 42 3.73 7.02 0.60
N GLN A 43 4.08 8.17 0.01
CA GLN A 43 5.48 8.51 -0.28
C GLN A 43 6.39 8.47 0.96
N ARG A 44 5.89 8.95 2.11
CA ARG A 44 6.62 8.90 3.38
C ARG A 44 6.84 7.47 3.87
N GLU A 45 5.81 6.62 3.83
CA GLU A 45 5.91 5.22 4.26
C GLU A 45 6.87 4.43 3.36
N PHE A 46 6.82 4.65 2.04
CA PHE A 46 7.79 4.06 1.10
C PHE A 46 9.23 4.48 1.41
N SER A 47 9.45 5.77 1.68
CA SER A 47 10.78 6.28 2.05
C SER A 47 11.26 5.78 3.41
N ALA A 48 10.34 5.55 4.35
CA ALA A 48 10.67 5.00 5.67
C ALA A 48 11.03 3.51 5.59
N ALA A 49 10.20 2.71 4.90
CA ALA A 49 10.41 1.27 4.74
C ALA A 49 11.70 0.96 3.99
N SER A 50 12.05 1.73 2.96
CA SER A 50 13.26 1.50 2.15
C SER A 50 14.58 1.73 2.88
N LYS A 51 14.56 2.40 4.05
CA LYS A 51 15.73 2.62 4.90
C LYS A 51 16.05 1.45 5.82
N LEU A 52 15.14 0.49 5.96
CA LEU A 52 15.36 -0.70 6.78
C LEU A 52 16.18 -1.74 6.04
N GLU A 53 16.96 -2.52 6.78
CA GLU A 53 17.68 -3.69 6.26
C GLU A 53 16.70 -4.73 5.68
N ILE A 54 15.55 -4.89 6.32
CA ILE A 54 14.48 -5.80 5.88
C ILE A 54 13.16 -5.02 5.72
N PRO A 55 12.95 -4.33 4.57
CA PRO A 55 11.81 -3.42 4.38
C PRO A 55 10.41 -4.03 4.57
N HIS A 56 10.24 -5.33 4.30
CA HIS A 56 8.95 -6.01 4.47
C HIS A 56 8.60 -6.32 5.93
N PHE A 57 9.51 -6.06 6.88
CA PHE A 57 9.23 -6.09 8.33
C PHE A 57 8.83 -4.73 8.90
N TYR A 58 8.73 -3.70 8.06
CA TYR A 58 8.35 -2.35 8.48
C TYR A 58 7.05 -2.36 9.33
N CYS A 59 7.08 -1.66 10.47
CA CYS A 59 6.02 -1.62 11.49
C CYS A 59 5.58 -2.99 12.06
N SER A 60 6.46 -3.99 12.08
CA SER A 60 6.21 -5.26 12.77
C SER A 60 6.89 -5.22 14.15
N GLU A 61 6.12 -5.11 15.23
CA GLU A 61 6.65 -5.24 16.59
C GLU A 61 6.96 -6.71 16.92
N GLY A 62 8.07 -6.95 17.64
CA GLY A 62 8.38 -8.27 18.21
C GLY A 62 8.57 -9.38 17.19
N HIS A 63 9.31 -9.11 16.11
CA HIS A 63 9.54 -10.09 15.05
C HIS A 63 10.15 -11.39 15.61
N ASP A 64 9.44 -12.51 15.39
CA ASP A 64 10.06 -13.82 15.49
C ASP A 64 11.06 -13.93 14.34
N ARG A 65 12.35 -14.11 14.68
CA ARG A 65 13.47 -14.13 13.73
C ARG A 65 13.21 -15.01 12.51
N TYR A 66 12.39 -16.04 12.71
CA TYR A 66 12.14 -17.11 11.75
C TYR A 66 10.83 -16.94 10.96
N ALA A 67 10.05 -15.89 11.20
CA ALA A 67 8.83 -15.64 10.44
C ALA A 67 9.17 -15.24 8.98
N PRO A 68 8.51 -15.82 7.96
CA PRO A 68 8.76 -15.48 6.56
C PRO A 68 8.23 -14.11 6.12
N TRP A 69 7.42 -13.44 6.95
CA TRP A 69 6.88 -12.10 6.70
C TRP A 69 6.60 -11.36 8.02
N GLY A 70 6.52 -10.03 7.94
CA GLY A 70 6.12 -9.18 9.06
C GLY A 70 4.61 -9.08 9.26
N ARG A 71 4.21 -8.41 10.34
CA ARG A 71 2.81 -8.11 10.70
C ARG A 71 2.35 -6.73 10.25
N GLY A 72 3.21 -5.95 9.56
CA GLY A 72 2.92 -4.57 9.15
C GLY A 72 1.61 -4.40 8.37
N THR A 73 1.24 -5.36 7.51
CA THR A 73 -0.04 -5.31 6.78
C THR A 73 -1.25 -5.56 7.68
N GLU A 74 -1.12 -6.36 8.75
CA GLU A 74 -2.19 -6.61 9.72
C GLU A 74 -2.46 -5.34 10.53
N VAL A 75 -1.40 -4.74 11.07
CA VAL A 75 -1.44 -3.44 11.76
C VAL A 75 -2.06 -2.36 10.87
N ALA A 76 -1.70 -2.36 9.59
CA ALA A 76 -2.29 -1.44 8.63
C ALA A 76 -3.80 -1.67 8.44
N MET A 77 -4.25 -2.93 8.33
CA MET A 77 -5.66 -3.26 8.17
C MET A 77 -6.51 -2.97 9.41
N GLU A 78 -5.96 -3.09 10.62
CA GLU A 78 -6.63 -2.64 11.85
C GLU A 78 -6.94 -1.13 11.77
N ARG A 79 -5.99 -0.33 11.31
CA ARG A 79 -6.17 1.11 11.11
C ARG A 79 -7.20 1.41 10.01
N VAL A 80 -7.17 0.68 8.90
CA VAL A 80 -8.16 0.80 7.81
C VAL A 80 -9.58 0.50 8.29
N ARG A 81 -9.76 -0.37 9.29
CA ARG A 81 -11.07 -0.76 9.83
C ARG A 81 -11.50 0.05 11.07
N SER A 82 -10.68 0.99 11.53
CA SER A 82 -10.87 1.71 12.80
C SER A 82 -12.02 2.73 12.82
N GLY A 83 -12.65 3.04 11.67
CA GLY A 83 -13.69 4.08 11.55
C GLY A 83 -13.16 5.52 11.67
N ASN A 84 -11.94 5.73 12.14
CA ASN A 84 -11.30 7.04 12.22
C ASN A 84 -10.58 7.37 10.90
N GLN A 85 -11.04 8.42 10.20
CA GLN A 85 -10.52 8.77 8.87
C GLN A 85 -9.00 8.99 8.83
N THR A 86 -8.41 9.59 9.86
CA THR A 86 -6.95 9.81 9.93
C THR A 86 -6.20 8.48 10.04
N LEU A 87 -6.71 7.56 10.86
CA LEU A 87 -6.14 6.22 10.97
C LEU A 87 -6.34 5.43 9.67
N VAL A 88 -7.48 5.56 9.00
CA VAL A 88 -7.72 4.93 7.69
C VAL A 88 -6.65 5.36 6.69
N LEU A 89 -6.41 6.67 6.53
CA LEU A 89 -5.39 7.16 5.58
C LEU A 89 -3.98 6.66 5.91
N ARG A 90 -3.61 6.64 7.21
CA ARG A 90 -2.32 6.08 7.66
C ARG A 90 -2.23 4.58 7.42
N GLY A 91 -3.33 3.85 7.64
CA GLY A 91 -3.43 2.41 7.38
C GLY A 91 -3.26 2.10 5.89
N LEU A 92 -3.97 2.81 5.02
CA LEU A 92 -3.84 2.63 3.57
C LEU A 92 -2.41 2.89 3.08
N ALA A 93 -1.78 3.97 3.55
CA ALA A 93 -0.40 4.30 3.21
C ALA A 93 0.59 3.22 3.67
N LEU A 94 0.49 2.79 4.92
CA LEU A 94 1.34 1.75 5.50
C LEU A 94 1.16 0.42 4.74
N TRP A 95 -0.08 0.03 4.48
CA TRP A 95 -0.39 -1.22 3.78
C TRP A 95 0.27 -1.25 2.39
N MET A 96 0.17 -0.16 1.62
CA MET A 96 0.78 -0.08 0.29
C MET A 96 2.30 -0.20 0.32
N ALA A 97 2.96 0.45 1.28
CA ALA A 97 4.42 0.38 1.42
C ALA A 97 4.89 -1.03 1.81
N VAL A 98 4.28 -1.64 2.83
CA VAL A 98 4.66 -2.98 3.31
C VAL A 98 4.37 -4.02 2.23
N ALA A 99 3.17 -4.02 1.63
CA ALA A 99 2.79 -4.98 0.60
C ALA A 99 3.65 -4.87 -0.66
N TYR A 100 4.09 -3.65 -1.02
CA TYR A 100 5.07 -3.49 -2.10
C TYR A 100 6.37 -4.21 -1.77
N HIS A 101 6.97 -3.93 -0.61
CA HIS A 101 8.27 -4.50 -0.23
C HIS A 101 8.21 -6.00 0.02
N GLU A 102 7.06 -6.53 0.45
CA GLU A 102 6.88 -7.96 0.68
C GLU A 102 6.71 -8.76 -0.62
N THR A 103 6.10 -8.16 -1.65
CA THR A 103 5.85 -8.82 -2.93
C THR A 103 6.94 -8.57 -3.98
N LYS A 104 7.84 -7.62 -3.71
CA LYS A 104 8.96 -7.27 -4.59
C LYS A 104 9.97 -8.41 -4.63
N ASP A 105 10.48 -8.70 -5.83
CA ASP A 105 11.56 -9.68 -6.07
C ASP A 105 11.24 -11.13 -5.63
N VAL A 106 9.94 -11.46 -5.48
CA VAL A 106 9.48 -12.80 -5.14
C VAL A 106 9.25 -13.63 -6.42
N GLY A 107 10.03 -14.68 -6.64
CA GLY A 107 9.99 -15.54 -7.84
C GLY A 107 8.79 -16.49 -7.98
N TYR A 108 7.61 -16.13 -7.46
CA TYR A 108 6.38 -16.90 -7.60
C TYR A 108 5.36 -16.11 -8.43
N THR A 109 4.88 -16.68 -9.54
CA THR A 109 4.03 -15.98 -10.52
C THR A 109 2.75 -15.37 -9.94
N GLN A 110 2.14 -15.98 -8.92
CA GLN A 110 0.95 -15.42 -8.25
C GLN A 110 1.28 -14.18 -7.43
N ILE A 111 2.45 -14.14 -6.80
CA ILE A 111 2.92 -13.00 -6.00
C ILE A 111 3.36 -11.87 -6.92
N GLU A 112 4.00 -12.17 -8.05
CA GLU A 112 4.30 -11.15 -9.08
C GLU A 112 3.03 -10.49 -9.64
N ALA A 113 1.98 -11.28 -9.89
CA ALA A 113 0.69 -10.73 -10.34
C ALA A 113 0.08 -9.79 -9.29
N LEU A 114 0.20 -10.15 -8.01
CA LEU A 114 -0.18 -9.31 -6.88
C LEU A 114 0.69 -8.04 -6.82
N HIS A 115 2.01 -8.15 -6.96
CA HIS A 115 2.95 -7.03 -6.98
C HIS A 115 2.57 -6.01 -8.06
N ARG A 116 2.30 -6.50 -9.29
CA ARG A 116 1.83 -5.64 -10.40
C ARG A 116 0.51 -4.95 -10.07
N ARG A 117 -0.41 -5.59 -9.34
CA ARG A 117 -1.68 -4.96 -8.92
C ARG A 117 -1.44 -3.88 -7.86
N VAL A 118 -0.58 -4.13 -6.87
CA VAL A 118 -0.15 -3.11 -5.89
C VAL A 118 0.44 -1.90 -6.60
N LEU A 119 1.37 -2.11 -7.54
CA LEU A 119 1.97 -1.04 -8.34
C LEU A 119 0.93 -0.24 -9.14
N ARG A 120 -0.05 -0.92 -9.76
CA ARG A 120 -1.15 -0.24 -10.47
C ARG A 120 -1.97 0.62 -9.51
N SER A 121 -2.26 0.17 -8.30
CA SER A 121 -3.04 0.94 -7.32
C SER A 121 -2.28 2.17 -6.83
N VAL A 122 -0.97 2.05 -6.56
CA VAL A 122 -0.11 3.20 -6.23
C VAL A 122 -0.04 4.20 -7.39
N ARG A 123 0.11 3.71 -8.63
CA ARG A 123 0.13 4.54 -9.84
C ARG A 123 -1.19 5.29 -10.03
N ARG A 124 -2.34 4.61 -9.91
CA ARG A 124 -3.66 5.24 -10.02
C ARG A 124 -3.87 6.33 -8.97
N LEU A 125 -3.42 6.11 -7.74
CA LEU A 125 -3.45 7.12 -6.69
C LEU A 125 -2.65 8.37 -7.09
N ARG A 126 -1.41 8.20 -7.57
CA ARG A 126 -0.56 9.28 -8.07
C ARG A 126 -1.21 10.06 -9.22
N GLU A 127 -1.70 9.36 -10.25
CA GLU A 127 -2.36 9.97 -11.41
C GLU A 127 -3.61 10.78 -10.99
N SER A 128 -4.37 10.30 -10.00
CA SER A 128 -5.55 11.01 -9.48
C SER A 128 -5.25 12.34 -8.77
N VAL A 129 -3.99 12.53 -8.37
CA VAL A 129 -3.48 13.74 -7.72
C VAL A 129 -2.85 14.67 -8.75
N GLU A 130 -2.02 14.14 -9.65
CA GLU A 130 -1.32 14.89 -10.69
C GLU A 130 -2.28 15.45 -11.75
N GLY A 131 -3.22 14.64 -12.26
CA GLY A 131 -4.20 15.10 -13.26
C GLY A 131 -5.05 16.27 -12.76
N ARG A 132 -5.37 16.29 -11.47
CA ARG A 132 -6.07 17.42 -10.84
C ARG A 132 -5.21 18.67 -10.69
N ARG A 133 -3.90 18.51 -10.49
CA ARG A 133 -2.99 19.66 -10.43
C ARG A 133 -2.91 20.36 -11.79
N ALA A 134 -2.84 19.58 -12.87
CA ALA A 134 -2.82 20.09 -14.24
C ALA A 134 -4.11 20.86 -14.60
N VAL A 135 -5.29 20.28 -14.35
CA VAL A 135 -6.58 20.94 -14.62
C VAL A 135 -6.73 22.25 -13.82
N ARG A 136 -6.29 22.28 -12.55
CA ARG A 136 -6.34 23.50 -11.73
C ARG A 136 -5.40 24.59 -12.27
N SER A 137 -4.22 24.24 -12.76
CA SER A 137 -3.32 25.23 -13.37
C SER A 137 -3.89 25.80 -14.67
N GLU A 138 -4.51 24.99 -15.51
CA GLU A 138 -5.12 25.46 -16.78
C GLU A 138 -6.28 26.42 -16.53
N LEU A 139 -7.18 26.10 -15.58
CA LEU A 139 -8.29 27.00 -15.20
C LEU A 139 -7.79 28.32 -14.61
N SER A 140 -6.73 28.30 -13.79
CA SER A 140 -6.15 29.51 -13.22
C SER A 140 -5.53 30.43 -14.27
N VAL A 141 -4.98 29.85 -15.35
CA VAL A 141 -4.43 30.61 -16.48
C VAL A 141 -5.57 31.18 -17.34
N ALA A 142 -6.63 30.40 -17.57
CA ALA A 142 -7.78 30.83 -18.37
C ALA A 142 -8.63 31.94 -17.72
N SER A 143 -8.68 32.03 -16.38
CA SER A 143 -9.40 33.11 -15.68
C SER A 143 -8.59 34.40 -15.48
N ALA A 144 -7.31 34.40 -15.88
CA ALA A 144 -6.42 35.56 -15.79
C ALA A 144 -6.28 36.31 -17.12
N VAL A 145 -7.03 35.90 -18.15
CA VAL A 145 -7.15 36.52 -19.48
C VAL A 145 -8.55 37.08 -19.63
#